data_AF-A0A511WXL6-F1
#
_entry.id   AF-A0A511WXL6-F1
#
_cell.length_a   1.000
_cell.length_b   1.000
_cell.length_c   1.000
_cell.angle_alpha   90.00
_cell.angle_beta   90.00
_cell.angle_gamma   90.00
#
_symmetry.space_group_name_H-M   'P 1'
#
loop_
_entity.id
_entity.type
_entity.pdbx_description
1 polymer ?
#
loop_
_entity_poly.entity_id
_entity_poly.type
_entity_poly.pdbx_seq_one_letter_code
_entity_poly.pdbx_strand_id
1 'polypeptide(L)'
;MTQFSSLEQMTNMSQSFQRFMDSQSMSPLIQYSGMIGKEVSYPVYDQETGLLNRTETDVVLSVNQNGGETYLELQSGKKISVEEITKVSEVNDKSNSVVEEG
;
A
#
# COMPACT_ATOMS: atom_id res chain seq x y z
N MET A 1 35.49 -37.05 3.39
CA MET A 1 34.41 -36.71 2.43
C MET A 1 33.23 -35.94 3.02
N THR A 2 33.27 -35.54 4.30
CA THR A 2 32.14 -34.85 4.97
C THR A 2 32.15 -33.33 4.80
N GLN A 3 33.30 -32.71 4.49
CA GLN A 3 33.41 -31.24 4.39
C GLN A 3 32.83 -30.67 3.08
N PHE A 4 33.04 -31.35 1.95
CA PHE A 4 32.48 -30.91 0.66
C PHE A 4 30.96 -31.14 0.58
N SER A 5 30.46 -32.27 1.11
CA SER A 5 29.02 -32.57 1.12
C SER A 5 28.22 -31.62 2.03
N SER A 6 28.75 -31.20 3.18
CA SER A 6 28.06 -30.25 4.07
C SER A 6 27.97 -28.84 3.48
N LEU A 7 28.97 -28.40 2.71
CA LEU A 7 28.96 -27.06 2.09
C LEU A 7 27.97 -26.97 0.93
N GLU A 8 27.88 -28.04 0.13
CA GLU A 8 26.89 -28.16 -0.94
C GLU A 8 25.46 -28.23 -0.38
N GLN A 9 25.26 -28.98 0.70
CA GLN A 9 23.98 -29.02 1.42
C GLN A 9 23.60 -27.63 1.97
N MET A 10 24.52 -26.88 2.57
CA MET A 10 24.25 -25.53 3.04
C MET A 10 23.90 -24.56 1.90
N THR A 11 24.59 -24.68 0.76
CA THR A 11 24.32 -23.88 -0.44
C THR A 11 22.92 -24.19 -1.00
N ASN A 12 22.56 -25.47 -1.09
CA ASN A 12 21.24 -25.90 -1.56
C ASN A 12 20.12 -25.46 -0.61
N MET A 13 20.37 -25.47 0.70
CA MET A 13 19.43 -24.95 1.70
C MET A 13 19.26 -23.43 1.59
N SER A 14 20.35 -22.67 1.43
CA SER A 14 20.29 -21.21 1.23
C SER A 14 19.48 -20.84 -0.02
N GLN A 15 19.69 -21.54 -1.14
CA GLN A 15 18.89 -21.31 -2.35
C GLN A 15 17.41 -21.68 -2.18
N SER A 16 17.12 -22.75 -1.44
CA SER A 16 15.74 -23.15 -1.17
C SER A 16 15.03 -22.17 -0.24
N PHE A 17 15.75 -21.58 0.70
CA PHE A 17 15.27 -20.50 1.55
C PHE A 17 14.99 -19.22 0.74
N GLN A 18 15.90 -18.85 -0.17
CA GLN A 18 15.67 -17.70 -1.08
C GLN A 18 14.42 -17.91 -1.93
N ARG A 19 14.28 -19.08 -2.58
CA ARG A 19 13.09 -19.43 -3.37
C ARG A 19 11.81 -19.40 -2.54
N PHE A 20 11.87 -19.86 -1.28
CA PHE A 20 10.74 -19.79 -0.36
C PHE A 20 10.35 -18.34 -0.05
N MET A 21 11.31 -17.49 0.31
CA MET A 21 11.05 -16.06 0.54
C MET A 21 10.45 -15.39 -0.71
N ASP A 22 10.98 -15.67 -1.90
CA ASP A 22 10.47 -15.13 -3.15
C ASP A 22 9.01 -15.57 -3.39
N SER A 23 8.69 -16.84 -3.09
CA SER A 23 7.32 -17.37 -3.22
C SER A 23 6.32 -16.81 -2.20
N GLN A 24 6.79 -16.28 -1.07
CA GLN A 24 5.94 -15.61 -0.09
C GLN A 24 5.69 -14.13 -0.44
N SER A 25 6.42 -13.57 -1.41
CA SER A 25 6.23 -12.17 -1.81
C SER A 25 4.99 -12.01 -2.69
N MET A 26 3.87 -11.63 -2.07
CA MET A 26 2.69 -11.20 -2.83
C MET A 26 3.02 -9.86 -3.52
N SER A 27 2.67 -9.72 -4.80
CA SER A 27 2.85 -8.43 -5.50
C SER A 27 2.20 -7.29 -4.71
N PRO A 28 2.94 -6.21 -4.37
CA PRO A 28 2.38 -5.06 -3.65
C PRO A 28 1.13 -4.49 -4.31
N LEU A 29 1.06 -4.50 -5.64
CA LEU A 29 -0.14 -4.11 -6.37
C LEU A 29 -1.39 -4.89 -5.95
N ILE A 30 -1.27 -6.20 -5.77
CA ILE A 30 -2.40 -7.04 -5.33
C ILE A 30 -2.76 -6.72 -3.88
N GLN A 31 -1.77 -6.51 -3.01
CA GLN A 31 -2.00 -6.16 -1.61
C GLN A 31 -2.78 -4.85 -1.47
N TYR A 32 -2.38 -3.82 -2.23
CA TYR A 32 -2.98 -2.49 -2.17
C TYR A 32 -4.20 -2.33 -3.08
N SER A 33 -4.49 -3.26 -3.99
CA SER A 33 -5.65 -3.21 -4.89
C SER A 33 -6.98 -3.01 -4.16
N GLY A 34 -7.10 -3.53 -2.93
CA GLY A 34 -8.29 -3.35 -2.08
C GLY A 34 -8.54 -1.92 -1.60
N MET A 35 -7.57 -1.02 -1.80
CA MET A 35 -7.73 0.41 -1.52
C MET A 35 -8.52 1.14 -2.61
N ILE A 36 -8.63 0.58 -3.81
CA ILE A 36 -9.39 1.19 -4.91
C ILE A 36 -10.85 1.36 -4.48
N GLY A 37 -11.38 2.57 -4.65
CA GLY A 37 -12.73 2.95 -4.22
C GLY A 37 -12.87 3.22 -2.72
N LYS A 38 -11.79 3.11 -1.92
CA LYS A 38 -11.78 3.55 -0.52
C LYS A 38 -11.39 5.02 -0.42
N GLU A 39 -11.82 5.65 0.66
CA GLU A 39 -11.36 6.97 1.06
C GLU A 39 -10.08 6.83 1.88
N VAL A 40 -9.05 7.61 1.55
CA VAL A 40 -7.77 7.63 2.26
C VAL A 40 -7.49 9.02 2.82
N SER A 41 -6.85 9.08 3.99
CA SER A 41 -6.41 10.34 4.60
C SER A 41 -4.89 10.45 4.58
N TYR A 42 -4.36 11.61 4.19
CA TYR A 42 -2.93 11.87 4.06
C TYR A 42 -2.54 13.28 4.54
N PRO A 43 -1.33 13.46 5.08
CA PRO A 43 -0.85 14.76 5.51
C PRO A 43 -0.51 15.65 4.31
N VAL A 44 -0.80 16.93 4.45
CA VAL A 44 -0.33 17.99 3.55
C VAL A 44 0.59 18.88 4.34
N TYR A 45 1.82 18.98 3.87
CA TYR A 45 2.86 19.80 4.48
C TYR A 45 2.88 21.19 3.87
N ASP A 46 3.21 22.18 4.70
CA ASP A 46 3.46 23.53 4.26
C ASP A 46 4.80 23.62 3.50
N GLN A 47 4.80 24.24 2.33
CA GLN A 47 5.98 24.27 1.45
C GLN A 47 7.10 25.19 1.96
N GLU A 48 6.79 26.16 2.82
CA GLU A 48 7.77 27.11 3.35
C GLU A 48 8.39 26.62 4.65
N THR A 49 7.60 25.96 5.50
CA THR A 49 8.01 25.55 6.85
C THR A 49 8.30 24.05 6.99
N GLY A 50 7.79 23.21 6.07
CA GLY A 50 7.88 21.76 6.16
C GLY A 50 7.04 21.15 7.30
N LEU A 51 6.26 21.97 8.00
CA LEU A 51 5.39 21.51 9.08
C LEU A 51 4.09 20.93 8.53
N LEU A 52 3.51 20.01 9.28
CA LEU A 52 2.18 19.49 8.98
C LEU A 52 1.18 20.65 8.99
N ASN A 53 0.56 20.92 7.83
CA ASN A 53 -0.44 21.97 7.70
C ASN A 53 -1.83 21.42 8.00
N ARG A 54 -2.23 20.36 7.28
CA ARG A 54 -3.55 19.73 7.41
C ARG A 54 -3.53 18.28 6.97
N THR A 55 -4.60 17.56 7.27
CA THR A 55 -4.88 16.23 6.68
C THR A 55 -5.97 16.38 5.64
N GLU A 56 -5.76 15.85 4.45
CA GLU A 56 -6.76 15.78 3.39
C GLU A 56 -7.29 14.37 3.23
N THR A 57 -8.48 14.25 2.64
CA THR A 57 -9.14 12.98 2.31
C THR A 57 -9.45 12.95 0.83
N ASP A 58 -9.34 11.76 0.23
CA ASP A 58 -9.68 11.56 -1.18
C ASP A 58 -9.96 10.08 -1.47
N VAL A 59 -10.62 9.81 -2.59
CA VAL A 59 -10.96 8.45 -3.03
C VAL A 59 -9.86 7.93 -3.97
N VAL A 60 -9.43 6.68 -3.74
CA VAL A 60 -8.42 6.03 -4.58
C VAL A 60 -9.07 5.54 -5.89
N LEU A 61 -8.54 5.99 -7.03
CA LEU A 61 -8.93 5.52 -8.36
C LEU A 61 -8.09 4.34 -8.83
N SER A 62 -6.78 4.40 -8.61
CA SER A 62 -5.86 3.38 -9.10
C SER A 62 -4.67 3.19 -8.16
N VAL A 63 -4.04 2.02 -8.27
CA VAL A 63 -2.79 1.68 -7.59
C VAL A 63 -1.75 1.38 -8.67
N ASN A 64 -0.60 2.04 -8.58
CA ASN A 64 0.51 1.87 -9.52
C ASN A 64 1.79 1.52 -8.77
N GLN A 65 2.61 0.65 -9.35
CA GLN A 65 3.93 0.33 -8.83
C GLN A 65 4.96 0.63 -9.90
N ASN A 66 5.95 1.44 -9.54
CA ASN A 66 7.07 1.76 -10.40
C ASN A 66 8.35 1.80 -9.57
N GLY A 67 9.42 1.13 -10.04
CA GLY A 67 10.71 1.14 -9.35
C GLY A 67 10.70 0.52 -7.94
N GLY A 68 9.70 -0.29 -7.60
CA GLY A 68 9.52 -0.89 -6.27
C GLY A 68 8.64 -0.06 -5.33
N GLU A 69 8.40 1.21 -5.65
CA GLU A 69 7.52 2.11 -4.88
C GLU A 69 6.08 1.96 -5.36
N THR A 70 5.13 2.05 -4.42
CA THR A 70 3.70 1.98 -4.73
C THR A 70 3.03 3.33 -4.48
N TYR A 71 2.26 3.78 -5.47
CA TYR A 71 1.55 5.04 -5.48
C TYR A 71 0.05 4.82 -5.67
N LEU A 72 -0.74 5.65 -5.01
CA LEU A 72 -2.18 5.77 -5.21
C LEU A 72 -2.45 6.95 -6.11
N GLU A 73 -3.22 6.74 -7.17
CA GLU A 73 -3.81 7.83 -7.94
C GLU A 73 -5.20 8.11 -7.39
N LEU A 74 -5.42 9.33 -6.94
CA LEU A 74 -6.63 9.75 -6.26
C LEU A 74 -7.61 10.41 -7.23
N GLN A 75 -8.87 10.56 -6.83
CA GLN A 75 -9.91 11.17 -7.66
C GLN A 75 -9.65 12.65 -7.96
N SER A 76 -8.92 13.35 -7.09
CA SER A 76 -8.39 14.70 -7.39
C SER A 76 -7.31 14.73 -8.48
N GLY A 77 -6.81 13.58 -8.93
CA GLY A 77 -5.66 13.46 -9.83
C GLY A 77 -4.29 13.51 -9.12
N LYS A 78 -4.27 13.63 -7.79
CA LYS A 78 -3.04 13.57 -7.00
C LYS A 78 -2.47 12.15 -6.98
N LYS A 79 -1.15 12.06 -6.92
CA LYS A 79 -0.40 10.81 -6.71
C LYS A 79 0.26 10.85 -5.34
N ILE A 80 0.00 9.85 -4.51
CA ILE A 80 0.47 9.80 -3.12
C ILE A 80 1.09 8.45 -2.84
N SER A 81 2.22 8.42 -2.14
CA SER A 81 2.83 7.17 -1.69
C SER A 81 1.90 6.45 -0.71
N VAL A 82 1.78 5.13 -0.85
CA VAL A 82 1.03 4.32 0.13
C VAL A 82 1.58 4.47 1.55
N GLU A 83 2.84 4.86 1.69
CA GLU A 83 3.52 5.08 2.98
C GLU A 83 3.06 6.36 3.70
N GLU A 84 2.49 7.31 2.97
CA GLU A 84 1.99 8.58 3.53
C GLU A 84 0.54 8.47 4.03
N ILE A 85 -0.14 7.36 3.73
CA ILE A 85 -1.52 7.16 4.13
C ILE A 85 -1.63 6.91 5.63
N THR A 86 -2.40 7.76 6.30
CA THR A 86 -2.59 7.72 7.75
C THR A 86 -3.89 7.05 8.16
N LYS A 87 -4.86 6.94 7.24
CA LYS A 87 -6.16 6.30 7.48
C LYS A 87 -6.76 5.81 6.17
N VAL A 88 -7.48 4.69 6.24
CA VAL A 88 -8.33 4.16 5.18
C VAL A 88 -9.74 3.97 5.74
N SER A 89 -10.76 4.41 5.01
CA SER A 89 -12.18 4.22 5.35
C SER A 89 -13.03 3.88 4.14
N GLU A 90 -14.17 3.27 4.39
CA GLU A 90 -15.24 3.21 3.40
C GLU A 90 -15.69 4.64 3.04
N VAL A 91 -16.06 4.85 1.78
CA VAL A 91 -16.73 6.08 1.36
C VAL A 91 -18.09 6.09 2.04
N ASN A 92 -18.25 6.95 3.06
CA ASN A 92 -19.50 7.04 3.80
C ASN A 92 -20.53 7.80 2.97
N ASP A 93 -21.40 7.08 2.27
CA ASP A 93 -22.63 7.60 1.65
C ASP A 93 -23.65 8.01 2.74
N LYS A 94 -23.33 8.98 3.60
CA LYS A 94 -24.30 9.59 4.53
C LYS A 94 -25.18 10.64 3.83
N SER A 95 -25.59 10.38 2.59
CA SER A 95 -26.60 11.17 1.88
C SER A 95 -27.90 10.40 1.60
N ASN A 96 -28.06 9.13 2.02
CA ASN A 96 -29.34 8.44 1.80
C ASN A 96 -29.73 7.47 2.92
N SER A 97 -30.10 8.02 4.08
CA SER A 97 -30.97 7.35 5.06
C SER A 97 -31.68 8.35 5.97
N VAL A 98 -32.31 9.35 5.35
CA VAL A 98 -33.46 10.07 5.95
C VAL A 98 -34.66 9.80 5.06
N VAL A 99 -35.33 8.67 5.32
CA VAL A 99 -36.74 8.43 5.00
C VAL A 99 -37.29 7.79 6.27
N GLU A 100 -37.80 8.63 7.17
CA GLU A 100 -39.25 8.75 7.41
C GLU A 100 -39.89 7.39 7.68
N GLU A 101 -40.12 7.09 8.96
CA GLU A 101 -41.36 6.44 9.37
C GLU A 101 -41.97 7.29 10.49
N GLY A 102 -43.14 7.84 10.20
CA GLY A 102 -44.06 8.44 11.16
C GLY A 102 -45.06 7.43 11.70
#